data_AF-A0A7S0DKH9-F1
#
_entry.id   AF-A0A7S0DKH9-F1
#
_cell.length_a   1.000
_cell.length_b   1.000
_cell.length_c   1.000
_cell.angle_alpha   90.00
_cell.angle_beta   90.00
_cell.angle_gamma   90.00
#
_symmetry.space_group_name_H-M   'P 1'
#
loop_
_entity.id
_entity.type
_entity.pdbx_description
1 polymer ?
#
loop_
_entity_poly.entity_id
_entity_poly.type
_entity_poly.pdbx_seq_one_letter_code
_entity_poly.pdbx_strand_id
1 'polypeptide(L)'
;EESLRFWKLSFSRRFTVVEWQRNYAYNIRHNYGKEGKCADYAPYDCQRVISQIQGVGEYHSCPFKYCDSANLRIILERYSIAEELIPKIQKLASSSKYKKA
;
A
#
# COMPACT_ATOMS: atom_id res chain seq x y z
N GLU A 1 -16.51 2.18 -11.98
CA GLU A 1 -17.36 1.23 -11.23
C GLU A 1 -16.58 0.07 -10.62
N GLU A 2 -15.53 -0.44 -11.27
CA GLU A 2 -14.75 -1.59 -10.77
C GLU A 2 -14.13 -1.38 -9.38
N SER A 3 -13.66 -0.18 -9.07
CA SER A 3 -13.10 0.15 -7.75
C SER A 3 -14.12 -0.02 -6.62
N LEU A 4 -15.37 0.40 -6.83
CA LEU A 4 -16.44 0.19 -5.86
C LEU A 4 -16.76 -1.29 -5.70
N ARG A 5 -16.77 -2.06 -6.79
CA ARG A 5 -16.99 -3.51 -6.75
C ARG A 5 -15.88 -4.22 -5.98
N PHE A 6 -14.62 -3.88 -6.25
CA PHE A 6 -13.46 -4.42 -5.55
C PHE A 6 -13.56 -4.18 -4.04
N TRP A 7 -13.71 -2.92 -3.62
CA TRP A 7 -13.75 -2.57 -2.20
C TRP A 7 -14.97 -3.14 -1.48
N LYS A 8 -16.14 -3.18 -2.14
CA LYS A 8 -17.34 -3.81 -1.60
C LYS A 8 -17.11 -5.30 -1.32
N LEU A 9 -16.44 -6.01 -2.23
CA LEU A 9 -16.12 -7.44 -2.06
C LEU A 9 -15.05 -7.65 -0.99
N SER A 10 -13.98 -6.86 -0.98
CA SER A 10 -12.91 -6.98 0.02
C SER A 10 -13.41 -6.73 1.45
N PHE A 11 -14.41 -5.85 1.61
CA PHE A 11 -14.93 -5.44 2.91
C PHE A 11 -16.12 -6.30 3.38
N SER A 12 -16.66 -7.17 2.51
CA SER A 12 -17.87 -7.95 2.81
C SER A 12 -17.71 -8.92 3.97
N ARG A 13 -16.48 -9.30 4.32
CA ARG A 13 -16.18 -10.14 5.48
C ARG A 13 -16.37 -9.42 6.81
N ARG A 14 -16.38 -8.08 6.82
CA ARG A 14 -16.44 -7.25 8.03
C ARG A 14 -17.65 -6.32 8.09
N PHE A 15 -18.20 -5.92 6.94
CA PHE A 15 -19.29 -4.96 6.87
C PHE A 15 -20.42 -5.45 5.98
N THR A 16 -21.65 -5.12 6.35
CA THR A 16 -22.79 -5.28 5.44
C THR A 16 -22.68 -4.32 4.26
N VAL A 17 -23.43 -4.60 3.18
CA VAL A 17 -23.48 -3.72 2.01
C VAL A 17 -23.92 -2.30 2.39
N VAL A 18 -24.90 -2.18 3.29
CA VAL A 18 -25.47 -0.89 3.70
C VAL A 18 -24.46 -0.09 4.52
N GLU A 19 -23.79 -0.72 5.49
CA GLU A 19 -22.74 -0.06 6.28
C GLU A 19 -21.57 0.37 5.41
N TRP A 20 -21.14 -0.49 4.48
CA TRP A 20 -20.05 -0.15 3.57
C TRP A 20 -20.41 1.03 2.66
N GLN A 21 -21.63 1.02 2.10
CA GLN A 21 -22.10 2.12 1.26
C GLN A 21 -22.13 3.45 2.02
N ARG A 22 -22.63 3.44 3.26
CA ARG A 22 -22.70 4.63 4.11
C ARG A 22 -21.33 5.16 4.48
N ASN A 23 -20.39 4.28 4.84
CA ASN A 23 -19.14 4.69 5.47
C ASN A 23 -17.98 4.89 4.48
N TYR A 24 -17.96 4.22 3.32
CA TYR A 24 -16.78 4.16 2.44
C TYR A 24 -17.03 4.55 0.98
N ALA A 25 -18.24 4.33 0.45
CA ALA A 25 -18.48 4.50 -0.98
C ALA A 25 -18.29 5.95 -1.47
N TYR A 26 -18.64 6.94 -0.65
CA TYR A 26 -18.40 8.36 -0.94
C TYR A 26 -16.90 8.64 -1.14
N ASN A 27 -16.05 8.25 -0.19
CA ASN A 27 -14.61 8.49 -0.26
C ASN A 27 -13.96 7.83 -1.49
N ILE A 28 -14.41 6.62 -1.84
CA ILE A 28 -13.93 5.94 -3.05
C ILE A 28 -14.31 6.76 -4.28
N ARG A 29 -15.56 7.21 -4.43
CA ARG A 29 -15.98 8.03 -5.58
C ARG A 29 -15.26 9.38 -5.63
N HIS A 30 -15.03 10.00 -4.47
CA HIS A 30 -14.27 11.25 -4.36
C HIS A 30 -12.81 11.09 -4.84
N ASN A 31 -12.15 9.96 -4.53
CA ASN A 31 -10.80 9.70 -5.03
C ASN A 31 -10.74 9.61 -6.57
N TYR A 32 -11.85 9.28 -7.23
CA TYR A 32 -11.98 9.27 -8.70
C TYR A 32 -12.61 10.57 -9.25
N GLY A 33 -12.67 11.64 -8.45
CA GLY A 33 -13.23 12.92 -8.85
C GLY A 33 -14.72 12.89 -9.18
N LYS A 34 -15.47 11.91 -8.65
CA LYS A 34 -16.92 11.72 -8.90
C LYS A 34 -17.82 12.30 -7.80
N GLU A 35 -17.23 12.98 -6.81
CA GLU A 35 -17.93 13.59 -5.68
C GLU A 35 -17.24 14.90 -5.29
N GLY A 36 -17.96 15.78 -4.60
CA GLY A 36 -17.43 17.02 -4.03
C GLY A 36 -16.84 17.95 -5.10
N LYS A 37 -15.61 18.42 -4.88
CA LYS A 37 -14.89 19.36 -5.79
C LYS A 37 -14.42 18.73 -7.12
N CYS A 38 -14.73 17.46 -7.36
CA CYS A 38 -14.33 16.70 -8.56
C CYS A 38 -12.82 16.77 -8.84
N ALA A 39 -11.99 16.75 -7.79
CA ALA A 39 -10.54 16.83 -7.95
C ALA A 39 -9.96 15.51 -8.49
N ASP A 40 -9.00 15.64 -9.38
CA ASP A 40 -8.21 14.51 -9.89
C ASP A 40 -7.04 14.23 -8.95
N TYR A 41 -7.21 13.21 -8.10
CA TYR A 41 -6.20 12.81 -7.12
C TYR A 41 -5.18 11.89 -7.76
N ALA A 42 -4.01 12.43 -8.09
CA ALA A 42 -2.89 11.63 -8.57
C ALA A 42 -2.46 10.59 -7.51
N PRO A 43 -2.16 9.34 -7.93
CA PRO A 43 -1.55 8.33 -7.06
C PRO A 43 -0.26 8.83 -6.42
N TYR A 44 0.07 8.29 -5.26
CA TYR A 44 1.29 8.69 -4.56
C TYR A 44 2.53 8.17 -5.28
N ASP A 45 3.54 9.02 -5.37
CA ASP A 45 4.85 8.63 -5.88
C ASP A 45 5.68 7.95 -4.78
N CYS A 46 6.81 7.34 -5.16
CA CYS A 46 7.70 6.68 -4.20
C CYS A 46 8.15 7.64 -3.09
N GLN A 47 8.38 8.93 -3.39
CA GLN A 47 8.83 9.87 -2.38
C GLN A 47 7.78 10.09 -1.30
N ARG A 48 6.53 10.30 -1.69
CA ARG A 48 5.41 10.46 -0.77
C ARG A 48 5.20 9.19 0.07
N VAL A 49 5.18 8.01 -0.55
CA VAL A 49 5.03 6.73 0.18
C VAL A 49 6.17 6.50 1.19
N ILE A 50 7.42 6.81 0.80
CA ILE A 50 8.60 6.68 1.69
C ILE A 50 8.54 7.68 2.84
N SER A 51 7.98 8.88 2.65
CA SER A 51 7.87 9.90 3.71
C SER A 51 6.80 9.59 4.76
N GLN A 52 5.82 8.74 4.46
CA GLN A 52 4.77 8.43 5.41
C GLN A 52 5.30 7.57 6.57
N ILE A 53 4.87 7.92 7.78
CA ILE A 53 5.11 7.12 8.99
C ILE A 53 4.03 6.04 9.05
N GLN A 54 4.41 4.82 9.43
CA GLN A 54 3.51 3.70 9.61
C GLN A 54 3.40 3.38 11.10
N GLY A 55 2.19 3.49 11.63
CA GLY A 55 1.84 3.07 12.98
C GLY A 55 1.68 1.55 13.07
N VAL A 56 1.52 1.06 14.30
CA VAL A 56 1.28 -0.36 14.57
C VAL A 56 -0.03 -0.80 13.92
N GLY A 57 0.02 -1.82 13.07
CA GLY A 57 -1.15 -2.37 12.36
C GLY A 57 -1.53 -1.66 11.06
N GLU A 58 -0.78 -0.63 10.66
CA GLU A 58 -0.91 0.00 9.35
C GLU A 58 -0.01 -0.71 8.32
N TYR A 59 -0.24 -0.52 7.01
CA TYR A 59 0.48 -1.24 5.93
C TYR A 59 0.76 -0.37 4.68
N HIS A 60 0.65 0.95 4.76
CA HIS A 60 0.72 1.86 3.60
C HIS A 60 2.13 2.32 3.20
N SER A 61 3.16 2.04 4.00
CA SER A 61 4.51 2.58 3.74
C SER A 61 5.39 1.65 2.90
N CYS A 62 6.57 2.16 2.53
CA CYS A 62 7.55 1.42 1.74
C CYS A 62 8.16 0.25 2.55
N PRO A 63 8.02 -1.01 2.11
CA PRO A 63 8.57 -2.17 2.83
C PRO A 63 10.09 -2.09 3.01
N PHE A 64 10.82 -1.55 2.04
CA PHE A 64 12.28 -1.39 2.12
C PHE A 64 12.75 -0.38 3.17
N LYS A 65 11.86 0.46 3.69
CA LYS A 65 12.14 1.41 4.78
C LYS A 65 11.66 0.88 6.13
N TYR A 66 10.46 0.29 6.17
CA TYR A 66 9.79 -0.05 7.42
C TYR A 66 10.09 -1.47 7.91
N CYS A 67 10.28 -2.43 7.00
CA CYS A 67 10.64 -3.78 7.40
C CYS A 67 12.12 -3.82 7.79
N ASP A 68 12.41 -4.48 8.92
CA ASP A 68 13.79 -4.84 9.25
C ASP A 68 14.34 -5.86 8.24
N SER A 69 15.66 -6.09 8.31
CA SER A 69 16.37 -6.96 7.37
C SER A 69 15.82 -8.40 7.36
N ALA A 70 15.41 -8.92 8.52
CA ALA A 70 14.90 -10.28 8.67
C ALA A 70 13.51 -10.44 8.03
N ASN A 71 12.58 -9.54 8.34
CA ASN A 71 11.25 -9.53 7.74
C ASN A 71 11.32 -9.24 6.24
N LEU A 72 12.20 -8.35 5.80
CA LEU A 72 12.42 -8.08 4.38
C LEU A 72 12.87 -9.35 3.65
N ARG A 73 13.77 -10.15 4.23
CA ARG A 73 14.19 -11.43 3.64
C ARG A 73 13.02 -12.40 3.50
N ILE A 74 12.24 -12.60 4.55
CA ILE A 74 11.06 -13.49 4.52
C ILE A 74 10.08 -13.07 3.41
N ILE A 75 9.86 -11.76 3.25
CA ILE A 75 9.02 -11.22 2.19
C ILE A 75 9.61 -11.53 0.81
N LEU A 76 10.91 -11.27 0.60
CA LEU A 76 11.58 -11.52 -0.68
C LEU A 76 11.59 -13.00 -1.06
N GLU A 77 11.83 -13.90 -0.10
CA GLU A 77 11.76 -15.34 -0.28
C GLU A 77 10.34 -15.78 -0.65
N ARG A 78 9.31 -15.21 0.00
CA ARG A 78 7.91 -15.49 -0.34
C ARG A 78 7.55 -15.06 -1.76
N TYR A 79 8.17 -14.00 -2.27
CA TYR A 79 8.04 -13.58 -3.67
C TYR A 79 8.94 -14.36 -4.63
N SER A 80 9.63 -15.41 -4.17
CA SER A 80 10.52 -16.25 -4.97
C SER A 80 11.64 -15.46 -5.65
N ILE A 81 12.16 -14.44 -4.97
CA ILE A 81 13.36 -13.73 -5.42
C ILE A 81 14.58 -14.62 -5.24
N ALA A 82 15.47 -14.64 -6.25
CA ALA A 82 16.69 -15.43 -6.23
C ALA A 82 17.57 -15.11 -5.00
N GLU A 83 18.08 -16.15 -4.34
CA GLU A 83 18.78 -16.02 -3.06
C GLU A 83 20.04 -15.13 -3.17
N GLU A 84 20.69 -15.09 -4.33
CA GLU A 84 21.86 -14.25 -4.56
C GLU A 84 21.52 -12.75 -4.61
N LEU A 85 20.27 -12.40 -4.94
CA LEU A 85 19.81 -11.01 -5.04
C LEU A 85 19.37 -10.44 -3.69
N ILE A 86 18.92 -11.29 -2.77
CA ILE A 86 18.41 -10.87 -1.46
C ILE A 86 19.44 -10.03 -0.67
N PRO A 87 20.72 -10.46 -0.52
CA PRO A 87 21.73 -9.65 0.16
C PRO A 87 21.97 -8.29 -0.51
N LYS A 88 21.88 -8.24 -1.84
CA LYS A 88 22.05 -6.99 -2.61
C LYS A 88 20.91 -6.01 -2.34
N ILE A 89 19.67 -6.49 -2.31
CA ILE A 89 18.48 -5.70 -1.99
C ILE A 89 18.55 -5.19 -0.54
N GLN A 90 18.87 -6.07 0.42
CA GLN A 90 19.03 -5.70 1.83
C GLN A 90 20.10 -4.61 2.02
N LYS A 91 21.23 -4.70 1.30
CA LYS A 91 22.29 -3.68 1.33
C LYS A 91 21.84 -2.34 0.76
N LEU A 92 21.00 -2.33 -0.28
CA LEU A 92 20.45 -1.10 -0.84
C LEU A 92 19.45 -0.46 0.12
N ALA A 93 18.59 -1.27 0.75
CA ALA A 93 17.64 -0.82 1.76
C ALA A 93 18.35 -0.20 2.98
N SER A 94 19.37 -0.87 3.54
CA SER A 94 20.14 -0.34 4.68
C SER A 94 20.91 0.95 4.36
N SER A 95 21.28 1.15 3.10
CA SER A 95 21.90 2.37 2.60
C SER A 95 20.90 3.50 2.30
N SER A 96 19.63 3.38 2.72
CA SER A 96 18.53 4.30 2.40
C SER A 96 18.26 4.50 0.90
N LYS A 97 18.69 3.57 0.05
CA LYS A 97 18.49 3.61 -1.41
C LYS A 97 17.20 2.88 -1.80
N TYR A 98 16.09 3.20 -1.14
CA TYR A 98 14.83 2.46 -1.21
C TYR A 98 14.23 2.34 -2.62
N LYS A 99 14.36 3.38 -3.46
CA LYS A 99 13.84 3.35 -4.84
C LYS A 99 14.62 2.41 -5.78
N LYS A 100 15.83 2.00 -5.38
CA LYS A 100 16.72 1.12 -6.14
C LYS A 100 16.76 -0.32 -5.60
N ALA A 101 16.37 -0.48 -4.34
CA ALA A 101 16.19 -1.78 -3.70
C ALA A 101 14.94 -2.46 -4.30
#